data_AF-A0AAD6L4A5-F1
#
_entry.id   AF-A0AAD6L4A5-F1
#
_cell.length_a   1.000
_cell.length_b   1.000
_cell.length_c   1.000
_cell.angle_alpha   90.00
_cell.angle_beta   90.00
_cell.angle_gamma   90.00
#
_symmetry.space_group_name_H-M   'P 1'
#
loop_
_entity.id
_entity.type
_entity.pdbx_description
1 polymer ?
#
loop_
_entity_poly.entity_id
_entity_poly.type
_entity_poly.pdbx_seq_one_letter_code
_entity_poly.pdbx_strand_id
1 'polypeptide(L)'
;MGEESPALTATNENSWFQALGTSVSKCHFISKELPSNCFDLGNGGYDKLNSSEKLRLLNLICDEALNTKALRGWIDDENSSFLERQKEAREKVLAAKDKEKKLKQKMLDEVAKAIIEKNGAPISVSNHKEIVSRIKSEAALARTEMLEAMALKETLSNAVRTEPVLLDVDGRVFWKLNGYNGQSDILLQDMGTWNSVAPSEKWLVYADEQKLEVEKYIISSR
;
A
#
# COMPACT_ATOMS: atom_id res chain seq x y z
N MET A 1 14.63 -8.45 34.36
CA MET A 1 16.08 -8.41 34.04
C MET A 1 16.20 -8.60 32.55
N GLY A 2 16.63 -7.57 31.82
CA GLY A 2 16.95 -7.68 30.40
C GLY A 2 18.42 -8.04 30.29
N GLU A 3 18.72 -9.22 29.75
CA GLU A 3 20.08 -9.50 29.29
C GLU A 3 20.33 -8.62 28.07
N GLU A 4 21.37 -7.78 28.14
CA GLU A 4 21.87 -7.04 26.99
C GLU A 4 22.33 -8.04 25.94
N SER A 5 21.71 -7.99 24.76
CA SER A 5 22.16 -8.75 23.61
C SER A 5 23.55 -8.24 23.19
N PRO A 6 24.53 -9.13 22.96
CA PRO A 6 25.87 -8.70 22.58
C PRO A 6 25.81 -7.97 21.24
N ALA A 7 26.27 -6.73 21.22
CA ALA A 7 26.38 -5.94 20.01
C ALA A 7 27.35 -6.62 19.03
N LEU A 8 26.90 -6.84 17.80
CA LEU A 8 27.72 -7.35 16.70
C LEU A 8 28.73 -6.27 16.29
N THR A 9 29.89 -6.24 16.95
CA THR A 9 31.01 -5.40 16.54
C THR A 9 31.75 -6.10 15.40
N ALA A 10 31.42 -5.71 14.16
CA ALA A 10 32.10 -6.18 12.97
C ALA A 10 33.46 -5.47 12.84
N THR A 11 34.48 -5.99 13.52
CA THR A 11 35.85 -5.46 13.46
C THR A 11 36.75 -6.17 12.45
N ASN A 12 36.21 -7.07 11.62
CA ASN A 12 36.99 -7.77 10.60
C ASN A 12 36.15 -8.01 9.33
N GLU A 13 36.69 -7.67 8.16
CA GLU A 13 35.98 -7.57 6.87
C GLU A 13 35.38 -8.89 6.32
N ASN A 14 35.39 -10.00 7.05
CA ASN A 14 35.01 -11.32 6.50
C ASN A 14 34.23 -12.27 7.42
N SER A 15 33.62 -11.80 8.50
CA SER A 15 33.11 -12.73 9.54
C SER A 15 31.65 -12.53 9.99
N TRP A 16 30.78 -11.87 9.22
CA TRP A 16 29.36 -11.76 9.61
C TRP A 16 28.70 -13.15 9.75
N PHE A 17 29.06 -14.08 8.85
CA PHE A 17 28.53 -15.44 8.86
C PHE A 17 29.09 -16.26 10.03
N GLN A 18 30.36 -16.06 10.40
CA GLN A 18 30.96 -16.64 11.61
C GLN A 18 30.33 -16.10 12.89
N ALA A 19 30.10 -14.79 12.96
CA ALA A 19 29.41 -14.15 14.09
C ALA A 19 27.98 -14.68 14.22
N LEU A 20 27.28 -14.83 13.10
CA LEU A 20 25.97 -15.45 13.05
C LEU A 20 26.01 -16.90 13.56
N GLY A 21 27.01 -17.70 13.17
CA GLY A 21 27.20 -19.06 13.67
C GLY A 21 27.29 -19.15 15.20
N THR A 22 27.88 -18.13 15.84
CA THR A 22 27.94 -18.04 17.31
C THR A 22 26.55 -17.85 17.92
N SER A 23 25.70 -17.05 17.27
CA SER A 23 24.30 -16.86 17.68
C SER A 23 23.45 -18.11 17.41
N VAL A 24 23.61 -18.75 16.24
CA VAL A 24 22.88 -19.98 15.89
C VAL A 24 23.23 -21.13 16.83
N SER A 25 24.48 -21.22 17.30
CA SER A 25 24.92 -22.25 18.24
C SER A 25 24.18 -22.19 19.58
N LYS A 26 23.62 -21.03 19.96
CA LYS A 26 22.77 -20.88 21.15
C LYS A 26 21.35 -21.41 20.94
N CYS A 27 20.92 -21.58 19.69
CA CYS A 27 19.61 -22.12 19.30
C CYS A 27 19.69 -23.64 19.05
N HIS A 28 19.42 -24.42 20.08
CA HIS A 28 19.61 -25.89 20.09
C HIS A 28 18.77 -26.66 19.04
N PHE A 29 17.65 -26.10 18.58
CA PHE A 29 16.76 -26.73 17.59
C PHE A 29 17.36 -26.75 16.18
N ILE A 30 18.11 -25.69 15.79
CA ILE A 30 18.55 -25.48 14.40
C ILE A 30 20.00 -25.93 14.16
N SER A 31 20.82 -26.03 15.21
CA SER A 31 22.18 -26.57 15.10
C SER A 31 22.23 -28.02 14.57
N LYS A 32 21.13 -28.77 14.65
CA LYS A 32 21.01 -30.14 14.09
C LYS A 32 20.66 -30.17 12.61
N GLU A 33 20.23 -29.04 12.06
CA GLU A 33 19.58 -28.94 10.75
C GLU A 33 20.43 -28.22 9.70
N LEU A 34 21.50 -27.55 10.14
CA LEU A 34 22.52 -26.94 9.31
C LEU A 34 23.81 -27.78 9.35
N PRO A 35 24.61 -27.79 8.28
CA PRO A 35 25.93 -28.43 8.31
C PRO A 35 26.79 -27.79 9.41
N SER A 36 27.30 -28.61 10.35
CA SER A 36 27.99 -28.12 11.55
C SER A 36 29.23 -27.28 11.27
N ASN A 37 29.86 -27.45 10.10
CA ASN A 37 31.06 -26.74 9.67
C ASN A 37 30.78 -25.55 8.73
N CYS A 38 29.51 -25.23 8.42
CA CYS A 38 29.21 -24.19 7.44
C CYS A 38 29.71 -22.82 7.93
N PHE A 39 29.60 -22.53 9.23
CA PHE A 39 30.01 -21.26 9.81
C PHE A 39 31.53 -21.10 9.92
N ASP A 40 32.31 -22.18 9.92
CA ASP A 40 33.78 -22.13 10.05
C ASP A 40 34.46 -21.57 8.80
N LEU A 41 33.79 -21.67 7.64
CA LEU A 41 34.30 -21.29 6.33
C LEU A 41 34.16 -19.79 6.00
N GLY A 42 33.76 -18.96 6.97
CA GLY A 42 33.52 -17.52 6.75
C GLY A 42 32.42 -17.29 5.71
N ASN A 43 32.53 -16.22 4.93
CA ASN A 43 31.53 -15.88 3.90
C ASN A 43 31.34 -17.00 2.86
N GLY A 44 32.40 -17.74 2.50
CA GLY A 44 32.33 -18.86 1.55
C GLY A 44 31.57 -20.09 2.08
N GLY A 45 31.23 -20.11 3.36
CA GLY A 45 30.33 -21.09 3.95
C GLY A 45 28.87 -20.90 3.54
N TYR A 46 28.42 -19.64 3.47
CA TYR A 46 27.05 -19.31 3.05
C TYR A 46 26.77 -19.69 1.60
N ASP A 47 27.74 -19.47 0.70
CA ASP A 47 27.57 -19.75 -0.72
C ASP A 47 27.35 -21.24 -1.02
N LYS A 48 27.91 -22.12 -0.17
CA LYS A 48 27.79 -23.58 -0.27
C LYS A 48 26.44 -24.11 0.23
N LEU A 49 25.67 -23.30 0.95
CA LEU A 49 24.34 -23.68 1.39
C LEU A 49 23.40 -23.77 0.19
N ASN A 50 22.60 -24.83 0.16
CA ASN A 50 21.50 -24.95 -0.79
C ASN A 50 20.35 -24.00 -0.43
N SER A 51 19.38 -23.83 -1.34
CA SER A 51 18.27 -22.88 -1.14
C SER A 51 17.42 -23.18 0.09
N SER A 52 17.23 -24.44 0.46
CA SER A 52 16.48 -24.82 1.66
C SER A 52 17.21 -24.41 2.94
N GLU A 53 18.52 -24.64 3.00
CA GLU A 53 19.37 -24.24 4.13
C GLU A 53 19.44 -22.72 4.28
N LYS A 54 19.58 -21.99 3.17
CA LYS A 54 19.56 -20.51 3.16
C LYS A 54 18.22 -19.97 3.67
N LEU A 55 17.10 -20.56 3.25
CA LEU A 55 15.77 -20.15 3.70
C LEU A 55 15.58 -20.42 5.21
N ARG A 56 16.05 -21.56 5.71
CA ARG A 56 16.02 -21.87 7.15
C ARG A 56 16.80 -20.86 7.97
N LEU A 57 17.99 -20.51 7.53
CA LEU A 57 18.80 -19.50 8.19
C LEU A 57 18.12 -18.14 8.21
N LEU A 58 17.50 -17.74 7.10
CA LEU A 58 16.73 -16.50 7.03
C LEU A 58 15.57 -16.50 8.04
N ASN A 59 14.80 -17.60 8.10
CA ASN A 59 13.70 -17.72 9.06
C ASN A 59 14.19 -17.56 10.50
N LEU A 60 15.32 -18.18 10.85
CA LEU A 60 15.92 -18.02 12.18
C LEU A 60 16.27 -16.56 12.48
N ILE A 61 16.94 -15.87 11.55
CA ILE A 61 17.32 -14.47 11.74
C ILE A 61 16.06 -13.60 11.92
N CYS A 62 15.02 -13.87 11.13
CA CYS A 62 13.74 -13.20 11.26
C CYS A 62 13.10 -13.47 12.62
N ASP A 63 13.02 -14.73 13.06
CA ASP A 63 12.42 -15.12 14.33
C ASP A 63 13.16 -14.49 15.51
N GLU A 64 14.49 -14.52 15.51
CA GLU A 64 15.33 -13.89 16.53
C GLU A 64 15.09 -12.39 16.59
N ALA A 65 15.12 -11.70 15.43
CA ALA A 65 14.87 -10.27 15.35
C ALA A 65 13.45 -9.90 15.81
N LEU A 66 12.44 -10.63 15.35
CA LEU A 66 11.02 -10.45 15.70
C LEU A 66 10.72 -10.80 17.16
N ASN A 67 11.56 -11.61 17.80
CA ASN A 67 11.48 -11.90 19.23
C ASN A 67 12.04 -10.80 20.13
N THR A 68 12.78 -9.83 19.57
CA THR A 68 13.25 -8.69 20.35
C THR A 68 12.09 -7.79 20.76
N LYS A 69 12.09 -7.37 22.03
CA LYS A 69 11.09 -6.42 22.54
C LYS A 69 11.12 -5.08 21.81
N ALA A 70 12.30 -4.64 21.37
CA ALA A 70 12.48 -3.40 20.64
C ALA A 70 11.77 -3.45 19.29
N LEU A 71 12.02 -4.48 18.46
CA LEU A 71 11.39 -4.59 17.15
C LEU A 71 9.89 -4.85 17.28
N ARG A 72 9.47 -5.72 18.22
CA ARG A 72 8.06 -5.98 18.47
C ARG A 72 7.30 -4.73 18.93
N GLY A 73 7.85 -3.99 19.89
CA GLY A 73 7.26 -2.74 20.36
C GLY A 73 7.12 -1.71 19.23
N TRP A 74 8.16 -1.58 18.39
CA TRP A 74 8.10 -0.72 17.21
C TRP A 74 7.00 -1.16 16.22
N ILE A 75 6.85 -2.48 15.97
CA ILE A 75 5.77 -3.01 15.12
C ILE A 75 4.40 -2.68 15.71
N ASP A 76 4.22 -2.87 17.02
CA ASP A 76 2.95 -2.61 17.71
C ASP A 76 2.59 -1.10 17.68
N ASP A 77 3.58 -0.23 17.88
CA ASP A 77 3.43 1.23 17.81
C ASP A 77 3.08 1.69 16.39
N GLU A 78 3.82 1.21 15.38
CA GLU A 78 3.58 1.54 13.98
C GLU A 78 2.19 1.07 13.56
N ASN A 79 1.80 -0.17 13.93
CA ASN A 79 0.48 -0.72 13.65
C ASN A 79 -0.65 0.07 14.34
N SER A 80 -0.43 0.53 15.57
CA SER A 80 -1.41 1.37 16.28
C SER A 80 -1.57 2.73 15.60
N SER A 81 -0.45 3.39 15.26
CA SER A 81 -0.48 4.68 14.54
C SER A 81 -1.10 4.55 13.15
N PHE A 82 -0.93 3.39 12.51
CA PHE A 82 -1.53 3.04 11.24
C PHE A 82 -3.04 2.91 11.35
N LEU A 83 -3.55 2.20 12.36
CA LEU A 83 -4.99 2.03 12.56
C LEU A 83 -5.69 3.37 12.79
N GLU A 84 -5.07 4.29 13.54
CA GLU A 84 -5.60 5.64 13.74
C GLU A 84 -5.59 6.44 12.44
N ARG A 85 -4.45 6.47 11.70
CA ARG A 85 -4.38 7.12 10.37
C ARG A 85 -5.42 6.56 9.40
N GLN A 86 -5.65 5.25 9.41
CA GLN A 86 -6.65 4.60 8.58
C GLN A 86 -8.07 5.05 8.95
N LYS A 87 -8.37 5.17 10.24
CA LYS A 87 -9.66 5.63 10.74
C LYS A 87 -9.90 7.09 10.33
N GLU A 88 -8.93 7.97 10.55
CA GLU A 88 -9.02 9.38 10.14
C GLU A 88 -9.24 9.54 8.63
N ALA A 89 -8.51 8.77 7.82
CA ALA A 89 -8.67 8.78 6.37
C ALA A 89 -10.08 8.32 5.96
N ARG A 90 -10.62 7.26 6.58
CA ARG A 90 -11.99 6.79 6.34
C ARG A 90 -13.03 7.86 6.69
N GLU A 91 -12.87 8.53 7.83
CA GLU A 91 -13.76 9.61 8.26
C GLU A 91 -13.73 10.79 7.29
N LYS A 92 -12.53 11.21 6.82
CA LYS A 92 -12.38 12.27 5.81
C LYS A 92 -13.08 11.92 4.49
N VAL A 93 -12.92 10.69 4.02
CA VAL A 93 -13.59 10.22 2.79
C VAL A 93 -15.11 10.22 2.95
N LEU A 94 -15.63 9.73 4.08
CA LEU A 94 -17.06 9.75 4.37
C LEU A 94 -17.61 11.18 4.40
N ALA A 95 -16.90 12.10 5.06
CA ALA A 95 -17.28 13.51 5.11
C ALA A 95 -17.30 14.18 3.72
N ALA A 96 -16.29 13.89 2.88
CA ALA A 96 -16.22 14.40 1.51
C ALA A 96 -17.39 13.89 0.66
N LYS A 97 -17.73 12.59 0.77
CA LYS A 97 -18.86 11.98 0.06
C LYS A 97 -20.21 12.55 0.48
N ASP A 98 -20.41 12.78 1.78
CA ASP A 98 -21.62 13.42 2.29
C ASP A 98 -21.75 14.87 1.82
N LYS A 99 -20.62 15.60 1.74
CA LYS A 99 -20.57 16.94 1.16
C LYS A 99 -20.94 16.92 -0.32
N GLU A 100 -20.40 15.98 -1.10
CA GLU A 100 -20.76 15.79 -2.51
C GLU A 100 -22.26 15.52 -2.69
N LYS A 101 -22.84 14.64 -1.86
CA LYS A 101 -24.27 14.32 -1.91
C LYS A 101 -25.13 15.53 -1.57
N LYS A 102 -24.78 16.30 -0.54
CA LYS A 102 -25.49 17.53 -0.15
C LYS A 102 -25.43 18.59 -1.24
N LEU A 103 -24.27 18.76 -1.90
CA LEU A 103 -24.13 19.70 -3.02
C LEU A 103 -24.99 19.29 -4.22
N LYS A 104 -25.00 17.99 -4.57
CA LYS A 104 -25.89 17.46 -5.62
C LYS A 104 -27.37 17.68 -5.30
N GLN A 105 -27.79 17.48 -4.05
CA GLN A 105 -29.18 17.72 -3.65
C GLN A 105 -29.54 19.21 -3.72
N LYS A 106 -28.69 20.08 -3.18
CA LYS A 106 -28.89 21.54 -3.22
C LYS A 106 -29.01 22.05 -4.66
N MET A 107 -28.21 21.51 -5.58
CA MET A 107 -28.34 21.77 -7.01
C MET A 107 -29.74 21.42 -7.53
N LEU A 108 -30.23 20.21 -7.24
CA LEU A 108 -31.55 19.77 -7.71
C LEU A 108 -32.66 20.68 -7.16
N ASP A 109 -32.54 21.07 -5.89
CA ASP A 109 -33.51 21.94 -5.22
C ASP A 109 -33.50 23.37 -5.81
N GLU A 110 -32.32 23.93 -6.11
CA GLU A 110 -32.20 25.24 -6.77
C GLU A 110 -32.77 25.23 -8.20
N VAL A 111 -32.53 24.15 -8.96
CA VAL A 111 -33.11 23.98 -10.30
C VAL A 111 -34.63 23.84 -10.23
N ALA A 112 -35.15 23.04 -9.31
CA ALA A 112 -36.59 22.88 -9.11
C ALA A 112 -37.25 24.20 -8.71
N LYS A 113 -36.64 24.97 -7.81
CA LYS A 113 -37.12 26.29 -7.39
C LYS A 113 -37.18 27.28 -8.56
N ALA A 114 -36.14 27.32 -9.40
CA ALA A 114 -36.11 28.19 -10.59
C ALA A 114 -37.19 27.83 -11.63
N ILE A 115 -37.56 26.55 -11.74
CA ILE A 115 -38.67 26.09 -12.60
C ILE A 115 -40.03 26.57 -12.04
N ILE A 116 -40.21 26.48 -10.72
CA ILE A 116 -41.45 26.88 -10.04
C ILE A 116 -41.64 28.40 -10.08
N GLU A 117 -40.61 29.19 -9.79
CA GLU A 117 -40.68 30.67 -9.81
C GLU A 117 -40.97 31.26 -11.20
N LYS A 118 -40.68 30.51 -12.27
CA LYS A 118 -41.02 30.88 -13.65
C LYS A 118 -42.40 30.38 -14.11
N ASN A 119 -43.28 29.93 -13.21
CA ASN A 119 -44.59 29.35 -13.54
C ASN A 119 -44.48 28.20 -14.57
N GLY A 120 -43.41 27.40 -14.51
CA GLY A 120 -43.16 26.33 -15.48
C GLY A 120 -42.61 26.76 -16.84
N ALA A 121 -42.32 28.05 -17.05
CA ALA A 121 -41.68 28.53 -18.27
C ALA A 121 -40.18 28.12 -18.33
N PRO A 122 -39.64 27.74 -19.50
CA PRO A 122 -38.25 27.29 -19.63
C PRO A 122 -37.24 28.32 -19.10
N ILE A 123 -36.27 27.87 -18.31
CA ILE A 123 -35.13 28.68 -17.87
C ILE A 123 -34.35 29.13 -19.12
N SER A 124 -33.83 30.37 -19.14
CA SER A 124 -33.03 30.81 -20.30
C SER A 124 -31.74 29.98 -20.40
N VAL A 125 -31.37 29.59 -21.62
CA VAL A 125 -30.24 28.69 -21.92
C VAL A 125 -28.92 29.18 -21.31
N SER A 126 -28.75 30.50 -21.18
CA SER A 126 -27.57 31.14 -20.56
C SER A 126 -27.45 30.87 -19.07
N ASN A 127 -28.51 31.12 -18.28
CA ASN A 127 -28.48 30.90 -16.83
C ASN A 127 -28.36 29.42 -16.48
N HIS A 128 -28.96 28.53 -17.29
CA HIS A 128 -28.82 27.10 -17.12
C HIS A 128 -27.36 26.64 -17.34
N LYS A 129 -26.66 27.22 -18.34
CA LYS A 129 -25.27 26.88 -18.67
C LYS A 129 -24.28 27.30 -17.57
N GLU A 130 -24.47 28.48 -16.96
CA GLU A 130 -23.63 28.95 -15.85
C GLU A 130 -23.83 28.12 -14.58
N ILE A 131 -25.08 27.79 -14.25
CA ILE A 131 -25.38 26.92 -13.10
C ILE A 131 -24.71 25.55 -13.31
N VAL A 132 -24.91 24.93 -14.47
CA VAL A 132 -24.31 23.63 -14.82
C VAL A 132 -22.77 23.69 -14.81
N SER A 133 -22.14 24.77 -15.27
CA SER A 133 -20.67 24.87 -15.26
C SER A 133 -20.11 24.98 -13.85
N ARG A 134 -20.75 25.79 -12.98
CA ARG A 134 -20.35 25.94 -11.56
C ARG A 134 -20.46 24.62 -10.79
N ILE A 135 -21.53 23.88 -11.04
CA ILE A 135 -21.73 22.54 -10.48
C ILE A 135 -20.65 21.58 -10.96
N LYS A 136 -20.33 21.59 -12.26
CA LYS A 136 -19.33 20.69 -12.82
C LYS A 136 -17.94 20.95 -12.23
N SER A 137 -17.58 22.22 -11.99
CA SER A 137 -16.33 22.58 -11.30
C SER A 137 -16.32 22.17 -9.83
N GLU A 138 -17.41 22.38 -9.09
CA GLU A 138 -17.50 21.96 -7.68
C GLU A 138 -17.47 20.43 -7.52
N ALA A 139 -18.12 19.70 -8.43
CA ALA A 139 -18.06 18.24 -8.46
C ALA A 139 -16.67 17.72 -8.82
N ALA A 140 -15.93 18.41 -9.70
CA ALA A 140 -14.54 18.07 -10.01
C ALA A 140 -13.61 18.33 -8.80
N LEU A 141 -13.82 19.44 -8.07
CA LEU A 141 -13.07 19.74 -6.85
C LEU A 141 -13.31 18.68 -5.77
N ALA A 142 -14.58 18.34 -5.50
CA ALA A 142 -14.93 17.31 -4.52
C ALA A 142 -14.35 15.92 -4.88
N ARG A 143 -14.28 15.59 -6.18
CA ARG A 143 -13.61 14.38 -6.67
C ARG A 143 -12.10 14.42 -6.47
N THR A 144 -11.48 15.58 -6.64
CA THR A 144 -10.04 15.75 -6.40
C THR A 144 -9.74 15.59 -4.91
N GLU A 145 -10.51 16.24 -4.04
CA GLU A 145 -10.41 16.09 -2.57
C GLU A 145 -10.59 14.61 -2.15
N MET A 146 -11.49 13.88 -2.80
CA MET A 146 -11.69 12.44 -2.59
C MET A 146 -10.49 11.60 -3.03
N LEU A 147 -9.90 11.88 -4.20
CA LEU A 147 -8.71 11.18 -4.70
C LEU A 147 -7.48 11.44 -3.82
N GLU A 148 -7.29 12.66 -3.34
CA GLU A 148 -6.21 13.00 -2.40
C GLU A 148 -6.36 12.26 -1.06
N ALA A 149 -7.59 12.18 -0.54
CA ALA A 149 -7.88 11.39 0.66
C ALA A 149 -7.69 9.87 0.43
N MET A 150 -7.92 9.38 -0.79
CA MET A 150 -7.66 7.99 -1.19
C MET A 150 -6.16 7.68 -1.26
N ALA A 151 -5.36 8.55 -1.89
CA ALA A 151 -3.91 8.41 -1.94
C ALA A 151 -3.28 8.34 -0.55
N LEU A 152 -3.80 9.11 0.42
CA LEU A 152 -3.38 9.05 1.83
C LEU A 152 -3.70 7.72 2.53
N LYS A 153 -4.67 6.95 2.03
CA LYS A 153 -5.00 5.60 2.52
C LYS A 153 -4.16 4.52 1.82
N GLU A 154 -3.63 4.79 0.63
CA GLU A 154 -2.80 3.85 -0.13
C GLU A 154 -1.35 3.81 0.32
N THR A 155 -0.81 4.90 0.88
CA THR A 155 0.43 4.86 1.66
C THR A 155 0.32 3.96 2.90
N LEU A 156 -0.91 3.55 3.27
CA LEU A 156 -1.22 2.55 4.28
C LEU A 156 -1.46 1.13 3.68
N SER A 157 -1.15 0.84 2.43
CA SER A 157 -1.12 -0.55 1.94
C SER A 157 0.15 -1.26 2.45
N ASN A 158 0.06 -2.56 2.78
CA ASN A 158 1.22 -3.38 3.20
C ASN A 158 2.35 -3.44 2.14
N ALA A 159 2.10 -2.95 0.92
CA ALA A 159 3.12 -2.68 -0.08
C ALA A 159 3.98 -1.43 0.24
N VAL A 160 4.33 -1.21 1.52
CA VAL A 160 5.00 -0.02 2.09
C VAL A 160 6.34 0.34 1.41
N ARG A 161 6.86 -0.53 0.52
CA ARG A 161 8.15 -0.37 -0.15
C ARG A 161 8.06 -0.08 -1.65
N THR A 162 6.86 0.05 -2.21
CA THR A 162 6.69 0.35 -3.64
C THR A 162 5.70 1.49 -3.79
N GLU A 163 5.99 2.48 -4.64
CA GLU A 163 5.04 3.52 -4.99
C GLU A 163 4.13 3.05 -6.13
N PRO A 164 2.82 3.35 -6.07
CA PRO A 164 1.94 3.07 -7.20
C PRO A 164 2.32 3.93 -8.41
N VAL A 165 2.17 3.36 -9.59
CA VAL A 165 2.46 4.02 -10.87
C VAL A 165 1.33 4.95 -11.28
N LEU A 166 0.10 4.61 -10.89
CA LEU A 166 -1.12 5.36 -11.14
C LEU A 166 -2.19 4.97 -10.10
N LEU A 167 -2.88 5.97 -9.56
CA LEU A 167 -4.20 5.84 -8.92
C LEU A 167 -5.23 6.46 -9.87
N ASP A 168 -6.16 5.66 -10.38
CA ASP A 168 -7.17 6.15 -11.32
C ASP A 168 -8.44 6.69 -10.64
N VAL A 169 -9.31 7.30 -11.45
CA VAL A 169 -10.55 7.95 -11.00
C VAL A 169 -11.58 6.99 -10.39
N ASP A 170 -11.49 5.70 -10.69
CA ASP A 170 -12.37 4.67 -10.14
C ASP A 170 -11.80 4.07 -8.85
N GLY A 171 -10.66 4.58 -8.36
CA GLY A 171 -9.97 4.09 -7.17
C GLY A 171 -9.20 2.80 -7.42
N ARG A 172 -8.81 2.54 -8.67
CA ARG A 172 -7.96 1.42 -9.05
C ARG A 172 -6.49 1.82 -8.96
N VAL A 173 -5.70 0.97 -8.32
CA VAL A 173 -4.27 1.21 -8.11
C VAL A 173 -3.43 0.32 -9.01
N PHE A 174 -2.52 0.93 -9.77
CA PHE A 174 -1.61 0.23 -10.66
C PHE A 174 -0.21 0.20 -10.07
N TRP A 175 0.34 -1.00 -9.91
CA TRP A 175 1.65 -1.26 -9.32
C TRP A 175 2.58 -1.82 -10.40
N LYS A 176 3.81 -1.30 -10.51
CA LYS A 176 4.85 -1.89 -11.37
C LYS A 176 5.90 -2.53 -10.49
N LEU A 177 5.97 -3.85 -10.52
CA LEU A 177 6.91 -4.64 -9.73
C LEU A 177 8.01 -5.18 -10.63
N ASN A 178 9.26 -4.97 -10.23
CA ASN A 178 10.42 -5.53 -10.93
C ASN A 178 10.78 -6.87 -10.30
N GLY A 179 10.80 -7.92 -11.12
CA GLY A 179 11.28 -9.25 -10.76
C GLY A 179 12.80 -9.36 -10.76
N TYR A 180 13.32 -10.41 -10.13
CA TYR A 180 14.76 -10.67 -10.01
C TYR A 180 15.47 -10.88 -11.36
N ASN A 181 14.72 -11.29 -12.38
CA ASN A 181 15.19 -11.53 -13.74
C ASN A 181 15.18 -10.27 -14.62
N GLY A 182 14.90 -9.10 -14.02
CA GLY A 182 14.79 -7.82 -14.74
C GLY A 182 13.49 -7.64 -15.53
N GLN A 183 12.57 -8.60 -15.49
CA GLN A 183 11.22 -8.42 -16.03
C GLN A 183 10.36 -7.63 -15.05
N SER A 184 9.48 -6.79 -15.56
CA SER A 184 8.54 -6.04 -14.73
C SER A 184 7.10 -6.42 -15.08
N ASP A 185 6.28 -6.62 -14.06
CA ASP A 185 4.84 -6.85 -14.22
C ASP A 185 4.03 -5.69 -13.66
N ILE A 186 2.86 -5.48 -14.26
CA ILE A 186 1.88 -4.51 -13.79
C ILE A 186 0.75 -5.25 -13.10
N LEU A 187 0.50 -4.91 -11.84
CA LEU A 187 -0.64 -5.41 -11.08
C LEU A 187 -1.69 -4.32 -10.90
N LEU A 188 -2.95 -4.73 -10.99
CA LEU A 188 -4.10 -3.93 -10.61
C LEU A 188 -4.58 -4.39 -9.23
N GLN A 189 -4.67 -3.44 -8.30
CA GLN A 189 -5.41 -3.58 -7.05
C GLN A 189 -6.75 -2.86 -7.20
N ASP A 190 -7.82 -3.64 -7.25
CA ASP A 190 -9.20 -3.16 -7.28
C ASP A 190 -9.79 -3.27 -5.87
N MET A 191 -10.01 -2.13 -5.24
CA MET A 191 -10.55 -2.03 -3.88
C MET A 191 -12.08 -2.22 -3.81
N GLY A 192 -12.76 -2.39 -4.96
CA GLY A 192 -14.19 -2.61 -5.05
C GLY A 192 -15.04 -1.45 -4.52
N THR A 193 -16.28 -1.73 -4.12
CA THR A 193 -17.18 -0.67 -3.61
C THR A 193 -16.94 -0.41 -2.12
N TRP A 194 -16.41 0.76 -1.77
CA TRP A 194 -16.00 1.15 -0.41
C TRP A 194 -17.07 1.09 0.70
N ASN A 195 -18.36 1.00 0.34
CA ASN A 195 -19.46 0.93 1.32
C ASN A 195 -19.68 -0.48 1.89
N SER A 196 -18.89 -1.47 1.47
CA SER A 196 -18.98 -2.84 1.98
C SER A 196 -18.35 -2.94 3.38
N VAL A 197 -19.06 -3.58 4.30
CA VAL A 197 -18.57 -3.93 5.66
C VAL A 197 -17.31 -4.80 5.61
N ALA A 198 -17.06 -5.46 4.47
CA ALA A 198 -15.82 -6.17 4.17
C ALA A 198 -15.27 -5.69 2.81
N PRO A 199 -14.10 -5.01 2.77
CA PRO A 199 -13.45 -4.68 1.51
C PRO A 199 -13.16 -5.97 0.73
N SER A 200 -13.72 -6.12 -0.47
CA SER A 200 -13.37 -7.21 -1.38
C SER A 200 -12.24 -6.75 -2.27
N GLU A 201 -11.07 -6.55 -1.67
CA GLU A 201 -9.87 -6.23 -2.41
C GLU A 201 -9.55 -7.38 -3.38
N LYS A 202 -9.35 -7.04 -4.65
CA LYS A 202 -9.00 -7.99 -5.71
C LYS A 202 -7.69 -7.56 -6.33
N TRP A 203 -6.78 -8.52 -6.44
CA TRP A 203 -5.52 -8.36 -7.15
C TRP A 203 -5.60 -9.07 -8.50
N LEU A 204 -5.24 -8.35 -9.56
CA LEU A 204 -5.29 -8.83 -10.92
C LEU A 204 -3.91 -8.62 -11.56
N VAL A 205 -3.46 -9.65 -12.28
CA VAL A 205 -2.27 -9.59 -13.12
C VAL A 205 -2.74 -9.59 -14.57
N TYR A 206 -2.20 -8.67 -15.37
CA TYR A 206 -2.51 -8.62 -16.79
C TYR A 206 -1.74 -9.68 -17.57
N ALA A 207 -2.43 -10.34 -18.49
CA ALA A 207 -1.78 -11.23 -19.46
C ALA A 207 -0.87 -10.42 -20.39
N ASP A 208 0.11 -11.09 -21.02
CA ASP A 208 1.11 -10.41 -21.86
C ASP A 208 0.49 -9.60 -23.01
N GLU A 209 -0.65 -10.06 -23.54
CA GLU A 209 -1.39 -9.39 -24.60
C GLU A 209 -2.01 -8.06 -24.13
N GLN A 210 -2.33 -7.95 -22.84
CA GLN A 210 -2.99 -6.78 -22.23
C GLN A 210 -1.98 -5.74 -21.72
N LYS A 211 -0.72 -6.13 -21.48
CA LYS A 211 0.31 -5.26 -20.88
C LYS A 211 0.52 -3.96 -21.66
N LEU A 212 0.60 -4.03 -22.99
CA LEU A 212 0.81 -2.85 -23.84
C LEU A 212 -0.35 -1.85 -23.77
N GLU A 213 -1.58 -2.33 -23.66
CA GLU A 213 -2.76 -1.48 -23.55
C GLU A 213 -2.81 -0.78 -22.18
N VAL A 214 -2.48 -1.52 -21.13
CA VAL A 214 -2.41 -0.98 -19.76
C VAL A 214 -1.30 0.04 -19.63
N GLU A 215 -0.12 -0.20 -20.21
CA GLU A 215 0.97 0.79 -20.21
C GLU A 215 0.58 2.08 -20.94
N LYS A 216 -0.10 1.96 -22.09
CA LYS A 216 -0.64 3.13 -22.80
C LYS A 216 -1.65 3.88 -21.95
N TYR A 217 -2.57 3.18 -21.30
CA TYR A 217 -3.55 3.78 -20.39
C TYR A 217 -2.87 4.53 -19.25
N ILE A 218 -1.88 3.93 -18.60
CA ILE A 218 -1.12 4.55 -17.51
C ILE A 218 -0.43 5.83 -17.99
N ILE A 219 0.20 5.80 -19.16
CA ILE A 219 0.87 6.97 -19.75
C ILE A 219 -0.14 8.07 -20.09
N SER A 220 -1.31 7.72 -20.62
CA SER A 220 -2.34 8.71 -20.99
C SER A 220 -3.10 9.32 -19.82
N SER A 221 -3.08 8.64 -18.67
CA SER A 221 -3.85 9.02 -17.46
C SER A 221 -2.99 9.71 -16.39
N ARG A 222 -1.70 9.89 -16.64
CA ARG A 222 -0.80 10.75 -15.88
C ARG A 222 -0.85 12.18 -16.40
#